data_AF-A0A9N9JZA2-F1
#
_entry.id   AF-A0A9N9JZA2-F1
#
_cell.length_a   1.000
_cell.length_b   1.000
_cell.length_c   1.000
_cell.angle_alpha   90.00
_cell.angle_beta   90.00
_cell.angle_gamma   90.00
#
_symmetry.space_group_name_H-M   'P 1'
#
loop_
_entity.id
_entity.type
_entity.pdbx_description
1 polymer ?
#
loop_
_entity_poly.entity_id
_entity_poly.type
_entity_poly.pdbx_seq_one_letter_code
_entity_poly.pdbx_strand_id
1 'polypeptide(L)'
;TFSKLTPITSLRKLATETEKQFLKINNLDNSNTSQAKFNYYFYSYFKSNLDNAATNNQIKNLYKQQTIDKITSKPINTNTLAHIITYFYILILNKPSMSTIRKAYTKQFYPEAKQILFAKF
;
A
#
# COMPACT_ATOMS: atom_id res chain seq x y z
N THR A 1 -1.92 -9.48 5.42
CA THR A 1 -3.33 -9.31 5.01
C THR A 1 -3.71 -7.85 5.16
N PHE A 2 -4.74 -7.39 4.46
CA PHE A 2 -5.26 -6.01 4.55
C PHE A 2 -5.94 -5.67 5.88
N SER A 3 -6.23 -6.68 6.70
CA SER A 3 -6.72 -6.49 8.08
C SER A 3 -5.64 -6.01 9.06
N LYS A 4 -4.36 -6.11 8.69
CA LYS A 4 -3.24 -5.62 9.49
C LYS A 4 -2.84 -4.22 9.03
N LEU A 5 -2.35 -3.40 9.95
CA LEU A 5 -1.78 -2.10 9.62
C LEU A 5 -0.56 -2.28 8.69
N THR A 6 -0.43 -1.40 7.70
CA THR A 6 0.78 -1.35 6.87
C THR A 6 1.97 -0.95 7.75
N PRO A 7 3.08 -1.71 7.76
CA PRO A 7 4.22 -1.45 8.64
C PRO A 7 5.12 -0.31 8.12
N ILE A 8 4.57 0.90 7.97
CA ILE A 8 5.23 2.06 7.34
C ILE A 8 6.60 2.36 7.97
N THR A 9 6.72 2.32 9.31
CA THR A 9 7.98 2.58 10.01
C THR A 9 9.06 1.57 9.61
N SER A 10 8.71 0.28 9.55
CA SER A 10 9.63 -0.78 9.13
C SER A 10 10.04 -0.63 7.66
N LEU A 11 9.11 -0.26 6.78
CA LEU A 11 9.39 -0.03 5.36
C LEU A 11 10.32 1.18 5.15
N ARG A 12 10.16 2.25 5.94
CA ARG A 12 11.07 3.40 5.93
C ARG A 12 12.47 3.02 6.40
N LYS A 13 12.56 2.27 7.50
CA LYS A 13 13.84 1.77 8.02
C LYS A 13 14.56 0.93 6.97
N LEU A 14 13.83 0.01 6.31
CA LEU A 14 14.38 -0.82 5.25
C LEU A 14 14.89 0.01 4.08
N ALA A 15 14.11 1.01 3.62
CA ALA A 15 14.55 1.92 2.55
C ALA A 15 15.83 2.69 2.91
N THR A 16 15.94 3.20 4.14
CA THR A 16 17.16 3.86 4.63
C THR A 16 18.35 2.90 4.67
N GLU A 17 18.15 1.68 5.15
CA GLU A 17 19.20 0.66 5.24
C GLU A 17 19.70 0.22 3.85
N THR A 18 18.78 0.05 2.90
CA THR A 18 19.12 -0.30 1.51
C THR A 18 19.92 0.80 0.83
N GLU A 19 19.55 2.06 1.02
CA GLU A 19 20.34 3.17 0.48
C GLU A 19 21.75 3.21 1.09
N LYS A 20 21.88 3.02 2.40
CA LYS A 20 23.19 2.94 3.07
C LYS A 20 24.05 1.79 2.52
N GLN A 21 23.45 0.63 2.30
CA GLN A 21 24.15 -0.51 1.69
C GLN A 21 24.59 -0.21 0.26
N PHE A 22 23.73 0.42 -0.54
CA PHE A 22 24.07 0.84 -1.90
C PHE A 22 25.28 1.79 -1.90
N LEU A 23 25.29 2.81 -1.04
CA LEU A 23 26.41 3.75 -0.94
C LEU A 23 27.71 3.04 -0.55
N LYS A 24 27.64 2.14 0.45
CA LYS A 24 28.79 1.34 0.90
C LYS A 24 29.37 0.47 -0.23
N ILE A 25 28.52 -0.20 -1.00
CA ILE A 25 28.93 -1.07 -2.12
C ILE A 25 29.63 -0.26 -3.23
N ASN A 26 29.24 0.99 -3.41
CA ASN A 26 29.78 1.87 -4.44
C ASN A 26 30.89 2.82 -3.94
N ASN A 27 31.41 2.62 -2.72
CA ASN A 27 32.41 3.49 -2.09
C ASN A 27 32.00 4.97 -2.05
N LEU A 28 30.70 5.25 -1.89
CA LEU A 28 30.15 6.59 -1.76
C LEU A 28 29.94 6.94 -0.28
N ASP A 29 30.09 8.21 0.06
CA ASP A 29 29.81 8.69 1.41
C ASP A 29 28.31 8.99 1.63
N ASN A 30 27.95 9.35 2.87
CA ASN A 30 26.55 9.69 3.21
C ASN A 30 26.06 11.02 2.62
N SER A 31 26.94 11.89 2.10
CA SER A 31 26.52 13.10 1.40
C SER A 31 25.88 12.79 0.04
N ASN A 32 26.12 11.59 -0.49
CA ASN A 32 25.52 11.06 -1.71
C ASN A 32 24.11 10.46 -1.51
N THR A 33 23.53 10.58 -0.31
CA THR A 33 22.13 10.22 -0.06
C THR A 33 21.21 11.10 -0.89
N SER A 34 20.12 10.51 -1.38
CA SER A 34 19.15 11.21 -2.22
C SER A 34 17.73 10.82 -1.83
N GLN A 35 16.91 11.85 -1.60
CA GLN A 35 15.47 11.65 -1.37
C GLN A 35 14.81 10.84 -2.50
N ALA A 36 15.30 10.97 -3.74
CA ALA A 36 14.77 10.20 -4.87
C ALA A 36 15.05 8.69 -4.73
N LYS A 37 16.26 8.30 -4.29
CA LYS A 37 16.64 6.89 -4.05
C LYS A 37 15.86 6.32 -2.88
N PHE A 38 15.78 7.04 -1.76
CA PHE A 38 14.95 6.66 -0.62
C PHE A 38 13.50 6.42 -1.04
N ASN A 39 12.90 7.36 -1.78
CA ASN A 39 11.52 7.25 -2.25
C ASN A 39 11.33 6.03 -3.16
N TYR A 40 12.30 5.74 -4.04
CA TYR A 40 12.28 4.57 -4.90
C TYR A 40 12.27 3.26 -4.08
N TYR A 41 13.18 3.10 -3.13
CA TYR A 41 13.25 1.90 -2.29
C TYR A 41 12.00 1.75 -1.43
N PHE A 42 11.57 2.83 -0.76
CA PHE A 42 10.36 2.82 0.04
C PHE A 42 9.14 2.40 -0.77
N TYR A 43 8.95 2.98 -1.96
CA TYR A 43 7.82 2.65 -2.81
C TYR A 43 7.85 1.19 -3.27
N SER A 44 9.05 0.68 -3.60
CA SER A 44 9.24 -0.72 -3.99
C SER A 44 8.83 -1.67 -2.86
N TYR A 45 9.26 -1.40 -1.62
CA TYR A 45 8.88 -2.20 -0.45
C TYR A 45 7.39 -2.08 -0.11
N PHE A 46 6.84 -0.88 -0.22
CA PHE A 46 5.42 -0.64 0.01
C PHE A 46 4.56 -1.40 -0.99
N LYS A 47 4.89 -1.35 -2.29
CA LYS A 47 4.18 -2.13 -3.32
C LYS A 47 4.27 -3.62 -3.04
N SER A 48 5.46 -4.16 -2.75
CA SER A 48 5.63 -5.57 -2.40
C SER A 48 4.83 -5.98 -1.16
N ASN A 49 4.72 -5.10 -0.16
CA ASN A 49 3.88 -5.35 1.02
C ASN A 49 2.40 -5.49 0.65
N LEU A 50 1.89 -4.60 -0.22
CA LEU A 50 0.52 -4.65 -0.70
C LEU A 50 0.25 -5.88 -1.57
N ASP A 51 1.17 -6.24 -2.47
CA ASP A 51 1.05 -7.44 -3.31
C ASP A 51 1.02 -8.71 -2.44
N ASN A 52 1.85 -8.77 -1.40
CA ASN A 52 1.83 -9.87 -0.43
C ASN A 52 0.55 -9.88 0.40
N ALA A 53 -0.01 -8.72 0.76
CA ALA A 53 -1.31 -8.65 1.40
C ALA A 53 -2.42 -9.18 0.47
N ALA A 54 -2.39 -8.83 -0.82
CA ALA A 54 -3.32 -9.30 -1.83
C ALA A 54 -3.22 -10.81 -2.08
N THR A 55 -2.01 -11.38 -2.12
CA THR A 55 -1.80 -12.84 -2.20
C THR A 55 -2.40 -13.54 -0.98
N ASN A 56 -2.09 -13.06 0.23
CA ASN A 56 -2.59 -13.67 1.47
C ASN A 56 -4.12 -13.57 1.61
N ASN A 57 -4.72 -12.53 1.03
CA ASN A 57 -6.18 -12.38 0.95
C ASN A 57 -6.79 -13.08 -0.27
N GLN A 58 -5.99 -13.75 -1.11
CA GLN A 58 -6.39 -14.44 -2.34
C GLN A 58 -7.14 -13.53 -3.34
N ILE A 59 -6.65 -12.30 -3.52
CA ILE A 59 -7.27 -11.27 -4.37
C ILE A 59 -6.29 -10.67 -5.39
N LYS A 60 -5.04 -11.15 -5.46
CA LYS A 60 -3.98 -10.59 -6.33
C LYS A 60 -4.36 -10.55 -7.82
N ASN A 61 -5.10 -11.56 -8.29
CA ASN A 61 -5.47 -11.71 -9.70
C ASN A 61 -6.95 -11.37 -9.98
N LEU A 62 -7.64 -10.76 -9.01
CA LEU A 62 -9.05 -10.39 -9.14
C LEU A 62 -9.18 -8.91 -9.51
N TYR A 63 -10.22 -8.57 -10.26
CA TYR A 63 -10.59 -7.18 -10.49
C TYR A 63 -11.18 -6.55 -9.22
N LYS A 64 -11.23 -5.21 -9.18
CA LYS A 64 -11.75 -4.44 -8.03
C LYS A 64 -13.13 -4.94 -7.60
N GLN A 65 -14.07 -5.04 -8.53
CA GLN A 65 -15.45 -5.44 -8.20
C GLN A 65 -15.53 -6.88 -7.68
N GLN A 66 -14.89 -7.84 -8.38
CA GLN A 66 -14.82 -9.24 -7.94
C GLN A 66 -14.21 -9.38 -6.53
N THR A 67 -13.20 -8.56 -6.24
CA THR A 67 -12.57 -8.52 -4.93
C THR A 67 -13.51 -8.00 -3.86
N ILE A 68 -14.21 -6.89 -4.13
CA ILE A 68 -15.21 -6.33 -3.22
C ILE A 68 -16.26 -7.39 -2.92
N ASP A 69 -16.82 -8.04 -3.94
CA ASP A 69 -17.85 -9.06 -3.78
C ASP A 69 -17.36 -10.25 -2.94
N LYS A 70 -16.16 -10.77 -3.23
CA LYS A 70 -15.54 -11.86 -2.48
C LYS A 70 -15.31 -11.50 -1.01
N ILE A 71 -14.69 -10.35 -0.76
CA ILE A 71 -14.25 -9.94 0.58
C ILE A 71 -15.44 -9.51 1.45
N THR A 72 -16.50 -8.99 0.84
CA THR A 72 -17.76 -8.64 1.51
C THR A 72 -18.80 -9.76 1.47
N SER A 73 -18.39 -11.02 1.25
CA SER A 73 -19.27 -12.19 1.46
C SER A 73 -19.67 -12.40 2.93
N LYS A 74 -18.93 -11.75 3.84
CA LYS A 74 -19.20 -11.70 5.27
C LYS A 74 -18.90 -10.30 5.81
N PRO A 75 -19.44 -9.90 6.97
CA PRO A 75 -19.10 -8.63 7.60
C PRO A 75 -17.60 -8.48 7.83
N ILE A 76 -17.08 -7.29 7.53
CA ILE A 76 -15.66 -6.94 7.67
C ILE A 76 -15.52 -5.50 8.19
N ASN A 77 -14.34 -5.17 8.71
CA ASN A 77 -14.03 -3.80 9.10
C ASN A 77 -13.91 -2.87 7.87
N THR A 78 -14.47 -1.67 7.98
CA THR A 78 -14.40 -0.62 6.94
C THR A 78 -12.97 -0.30 6.50
N ASN A 79 -12.01 -0.26 7.43
CA ASN A 79 -10.60 -0.03 7.11
C ASN A 79 -10.03 -1.14 6.22
N THR A 80 -10.42 -2.40 6.43
CA THR A 80 -9.97 -3.51 5.60
C THR A 80 -10.41 -3.31 4.15
N LEU A 81 -11.68 -2.96 3.92
CA LEU A 81 -12.18 -2.69 2.58
C LEU A 81 -11.57 -1.44 1.97
N ALA A 82 -11.41 -0.37 2.75
CA ALA A 82 -10.77 0.86 2.31
C ALA A 82 -9.30 0.64 1.87
N HIS A 83 -8.54 -0.18 2.61
CA HIS A 83 -7.17 -0.55 2.22
C HIS A 83 -7.14 -1.36 0.92
N ILE A 84 -8.11 -2.24 0.69
CA ILE A 84 -8.24 -3.00 -0.56
C ILE A 84 -8.57 -2.06 -1.74
N ILE A 85 -9.50 -1.12 -1.57
CA ILE A 85 -9.79 -0.09 -2.58
C ILE A 85 -8.53 0.73 -2.89
N THR A 86 -7.78 1.09 -1.84
CA THR A 86 -6.50 1.82 -1.98
C THR A 86 -5.46 1.03 -2.76
N TYR A 87 -5.39 -0.29 -2.55
CA TYR A 87 -4.50 -1.17 -3.32
C TYR A 87 -4.81 -1.10 -4.82
N PHE A 88 -6.08 -1.21 -5.22
CA PHE A 88 -6.46 -1.07 -6.64
C PHE A 88 -6.13 0.30 -7.21
N TYR A 89 -6.32 1.36 -6.42
CA TYR A 89 -5.91 2.71 -6.83
C TYR A 89 -4.41 2.82 -7.09
N ILE A 90 -3.59 2.22 -6.23
CA ILE A 90 -2.12 2.20 -6.37
C ILE A 90 -1.68 1.34 -7.55
N LEU A 91 -2.40 0.26 -7.87
CA LEU A 91 -2.10 -0.56 -9.05
C LEU A 91 -2.32 0.19 -10.37
N ILE A 92 -3.37 1.02 -10.44
CA ILE A 92 -3.74 1.76 -11.65
C ILE A 92 -2.81 2.95 -11.86
N LEU A 93 -2.40 3.62 -10.79
CA LEU A 93 -1.57 4.81 -10.90
C LEU A 93 -0.09 4.49 -10.92
N ASN A 94 0.64 5.11 -11.85
CA ASN A 94 2.09 5.01 -11.91
C ASN A 94 2.75 5.79 -10.75
N LYS A 95 2.89 5.13 -9.60
CA LYS A 95 3.60 5.62 -8.40
C LYS A 95 3.03 6.90 -7.78
N PRO A 96 1.76 6.90 -7.33
CA PRO A 96 1.20 8.07 -6.65
C PRO A 96 1.98 8.39 -5.37
N SER A 97 2.10 9.67 -5.05
CA SER A 97 2.76 10.10 -3.81
C SER A 97 1.99 9.61 -2.57
N MET A 98 2.70 9.38 -1.46
CA MET A 98 2.05 9.00 -0.20
C MET A 98 1.05 10.03 0.30
N SER A 99 1.30 11.32 0.04
CA SER A 99 0.35 12.40 0.35
C SER A 99 -0.94 12.24 -0.45
N THR A 100 -0.82 11.94 -1.75
CA THR A 100 -1.96 11.68 -2.64
C THR A 100 -2.75 10.45 -2.17
N ILE A 101 -2.05 9.35 -1.85
CA ILE A 101 -2.68 8.13 -1.33
C ILE A 101 -3.44 8.43 -0.03
N ARG A 102 -2.83 9.13 0.93
CA ARG A 102 -3.46 9.47 2.21
C ARG A 102 -4.69 10.36 2.02
N LYS A 103 -4.59 11.38 1.17
CA LYS A 103 -5.71 12.28 0.85
C LYS A 103 -6.87 11.49 0.23
N ALA A 104 -6.60 10.62 -0.72
CA ALA A 104 -7.61 9.80 -1.37
C ALA A 104 -8.23 8.77 -0.42
N TYR A 105 -7.43 8.16 0.47
CA TYR A 105 -7.92 7.27 1.52
C TYR A 105 -8.97 7.95 2.40
N THR A 106 -8.63 9.10 2.97
CA THR A 106 -9.50 9.80 3.92
C THR A 106 -10.74 10.40 3.24
N LYS A 107 -10.57 10.97 2.04
CA LYS A 107 -11.65 11.72 1.37
C LYS A 107 -12.55 10.86 0.48
N GLN A 108 -12.08 9.70 0.03
CA GLN A 108 -12.78 8.89 -0.96
C GLN A 108 -12.91 7.44 -0.53
N PHE A 109 -11.80 6.73 -0.31
CA PHE A 109 -11.84 5.27 -0.19
C PHE A 109 -12.48 4.77 1.12
N TYR A 110 -12.23 5.45 2.23
CA TYR A 110 -12.88 5.10 3.50
C TYR A 110 -14.39 5.40 3.49
N PRO A 111 -14.85 6.58 3.02
CA PRO A 111 -16.28 6.81 2.77
C PRO A 111 -16.92 5.79 1.82
N GLU A 112 -16.27 5.48 0.69
CA GLU A 112 -16.75 4.49 -0.28
C GLU A 112 -16.90 3.11 0.37
N ALA A 113 -15.89 2.65 1.11
CA ALA A 113 -15.95 1.40 1.85
C ALA A 113 -17.12 1.38 2.86
N LYS A 114 -17.35 2.49 3.56
CA LYS A 114 -18.46 2.60 4.52
C LYS A 114 -19.81 2.46 3.83
N GLN A 115 -19.99 3.13 2.68
CA GLN A 115 -21.22 3.05 1.90
C GLN A 115 -21.48 1.64 1.38
N ILE A 116 -20.46 0.99 0.81
CA ILE A 116 -20.57 -0.39 0.31
C ILE A 116 -21.00 -1.35 1.42
N LEU A 117 -20.39 -1.25 2.60
CA LEU A 117 -20.71 -2.13 3.72
C LEU A 117 -22.10 -1.86 4.29
N PHE A 118 -22.49 -0.58 4.44
CA PHE A 118 -23.81 -0.20 4.92
C PHE A 118 -24.94 -0.62 3.97
N ALA A 119 -24.70 -0.63 2.65
CA ALA A 119 -25.68 -1.10 1.69
C ALA A 119 -25.84 -2.63 1.67
N LYS A 120 -24.86 -3.36 2.21
CA LYS A 120 -24.78 -4.83 2.10
C LYS A 120 -25.15 -5.56 3.40
N PHE A 121 -25.01 -4.91 4.55
CA PHE A 121 -25.27 -5.45 5.88
C PHE A 121 -26.06 -4.44 6.70
#